data_AF-A0A9Q3EUS0-F1
#
_entry.id   AF-A0A9Q3EUS0-F1
#
_cell.length_a   1.000
_cell.length_b   1.000
_cell.length_c   1.000
_cell.angle_alpha   90.00
_cell.angle_beta   90.00
_cell.angle_gamma   90.00
#
_symmetry.space_group_name_H-M   'P 1'
#
loop_
_entity.id
_entity.type
_entity.pdbx_description
1 polymer ?
#
loop_
_entity_poly.entity_id
_entity_poly.type
_entity_poly.pdbx_seq_one_letter_code
_entity_poly.pdbx_strand_id
1 'polypeptide(L)'
;MISSVKDTYKEEFVDNQLVEAQINPSLLPKMSHNLIYVLYTYKNSFSPDNEPLGTIKGHEVNITINIDRPSPPVLRRPAYPASSRAREALEKHIKELIQLGVLRKVGHNEEVEVTKPAIISWHNDK
;
A
#
# COMPACT_ATOMS: atom_id res chain seq x y z
N MET A 1 -20.22 -38.62 16.83
CA MET A 1 -19.26 -38.61 15.71
C MET A 1 -19.40 -37.28 15.00
N ILE A 2 -18.54 -36.31 15.29
CA ILE A 2 -18.48 -35.02 14.57
C ILE A 2 -17.22 -35.10 13.71
N SER A 3 -17.36 -35.69 12.52
CA SER A 3 -16.27 -35.80 11.56
C SER A 3 -16.16 -34.52 10.74
N SER A 4 -15.02 -33.85 10.89
CA SER A 4 -14.22 -33.36 9.76
C SER A 4 -14.81 -32.25 8.88
N VAL A 5 -15.25 -31.14 9.48
CA VAL A 5 -15.00 -29.83 8.84
C VAL A 5 -13.55 -29.50 9.16
N LYS A 6 -12.60 -30.06 8.40
CA LYS A 6 -11.23 -29.54 8.42
C LYS A 6 -11.33 -28.06 8.09
N ASP A 7 -10.71 -27.21 8.89
CA ASP A 7 -10.75 -25.75 8.75
C ASP A 7 -10.19 -25.33 7.38
N THR A 8 -11.02 -25.39 6.34
CA THR A 8 -10.66 -25.10 4.94
C THR A 8 -10.00 -23.73 4.82
N TYR A 9 -10.46 -22.76 5.61
CA TYR A 9 -9.90 -21.41 5.69
C TYR A 9 -8.49 -21.34 6.26
N LYS A 10 -8.11 -22.28 7.14
CA LYS A 10 -6.76 -22.33 7.72
C LYS A 10 -5.77 -22.96 6.73
N GLU A 11 -6.22 -23.95 5.97
CA GLU A 11 -5.45 -24.57 4.88
C GLU A 11 -5.21 -23.53 3.76
N GLU A 12 -6.25 -22.81 3.32
CA GLU A 12 -6.11 -21.71 2.35
C GLU A 12 -5.18 -20.58 2.84
N PHE A 13 -5.16 -20.27 4.14
CA PHE A 13 -4.23 -19.28 4.69
C PHE A 13 -2.77 -19.73 4.59
N VAL A 14 -2.50 -21.01 4.88
CA VAL A 14 -1.16 -21.57 4.77
C VAL A 14 -0.73 -21.58 3.29
N ASP A 15 -1.61 -22.04 2.41
CA ASP A 15 -1.31 -22.25 0.99
C ASP A 15 -1.25 -20.96 0.17
N ASN A 16 -1.81 -19.85 0.65
CA ASN A 16 -1.78 -18.57 -0.06
C ASN A 16 -0.91 -17.50 0.62
N GLN A 17 -0.89 -17.44 1.96
CA GLN A 17 -0.20 -16.36 2.68
C GLN A 17 1.10 -16.78 3.36
N LEU A 18 1.32 -18.08 3.60
CA LEU A 18 2.55 -18.57 4.23
C LEU A 18 3.47 -19.33 3.26
N VAL A 19 3.21 -19.29 1.94
CA VAL A 19 4.01 -19.98 0.93
C VAL A 19 5.47 -19.54 0.95
N GLU A 20 5.70 -18.24 1.10
CA GLU A 20 7.03 -17.65 1.17
C GLU A 20 7.57 -17.56 2.61
N ALA A 21 6.79 -18.01 3.59
CA ALA A 21 7.18 -17.91 4.99
C ALA A 21 8.28 -18.91 5.32
N GLN A 22 9.44 -18.39 5.76
CA GLN A 22 10.55 -19.21 6.23
C GLN A 22 10.35 -19.61 7.69
N ILE A 23 9.54 -20.65 7.92
CA ILE A 23 9.36 -21.25 9.24
C ILE A 23 10.54 -22.19 9.54
N ASN A 24 11.10 -22.07 10.74
CA ASN A 24 12.24 -22.88 11.17
C ASN A 24 11.91 -24.39 11.08
N PRO A 25 12.66 -25.19 10.29
CA PRO A 25 12.38 -26.62 10.09
C PRO A 25 12.64 -27.47 11.32
N SER A 26 13.41 -26.97 12.30
CA SER A 26 13.68 -27.67 13.56
C SER A 26 12.54 -27.59 14.58
N LEU A 27 11.43 -26.90 14.26
CA LEU A 27 10.27 -26.80 15.13
C LEU A 27 9.56 -28.15 15.25
N LEU A 28 9.20 -28.50 16.50
CA LEU A 28 8.35 -29.66 16.75
C LEU A 28 6.98 -29.46 16.07
N PRO A 29 6.32 -30.53 15.59
CA PRO A 29 5.03 -30.42 14.90
C PRO A 29 3.97 -29.65 15.70
N LYS A 30 3.94 -29.84 17.03
CA LYS A 30 3.03 -29.11 17.93
C LYS A 30 3.33 -27.60 17.97
N MET A 31 4.60 -27.21 17.93
CA MET A 31 5.01 -25.80 17.96
C MET A 31 4.67 -25.11 16.63
N SER A 32 4.93 -25.79 15.51
CA SER A 32 4.55 -25.29 14.18
C SER A 32 3.03 -25.09 14.09
N HIS A 33 2.25 -26.05 14.59
CA HIS A 33 0.78 -25.92 14.60
C HIS A 33 0.29 -24.74 15.46
N ASN A 34 0.91 -24.53 16.64
CA ASN A 34 0.59 -23.39 17.50
C ASN A 34 0.97 -22.06 16.84
N LEU A 35 2.13 -21.99 16.17
CA LEU A 35 2.56 -20.80 15.45
C LEU A 35 1.56 -20.44 14.34
N ILE A 36 1.20 -21.41 13.48
CA ILE A 36 0.21 -21.20 12.41
C ILE A 36 -1.14 -20.79 13.01
N TYR A 37 -1.53 -21.37 14.14
CA TYR A 37 -2.76 -20.98 14.84
C TYR A 37 -2.74 -19.52 15.28
N VAL A 38 -1.64 -19.05 15.90
CA VAL A 38 -1.49 -17.64 16.32
C VAL A 38 -1.51 -16.71 15.10
N LEU A 39 -0.75 -17.03 14.05
CA LEU A 39 -0.70 -16.24 12.82
C LEU A 39 -2.08 -16.13 12.17
N TYR A 40 -2.82 -17.24 12.10
CA TYR A 40 -4.19 -17.25 11.58
C TYR A 40 -5.15 -16.44 12.45
N THR A 41 -5.04 -16.57 13.78
CA THR A 41 -5.90 -15.87 14.74
C THR A 41 -5.74 -14.35 14.63
N TYR A 42 -4.52 -13.88 14.44
CA TYR A 42 -4.20 -12.45 14.38
C TYR A 42 -3.89 -11.96 12.96
N LYS A 43 -4.32 -12.67 11.91
CA LYS A 43 -3.98 -12.36 10.51
C LYS A 43 -4.28 -10.92 10.10
N ASN A 44 -5.36 -10.32 10.62
CA ASN A 44 -5.75 -8.93 10.33
C ASN A 44 -4.91 -7.88 11.06
N SER A 45 -4.02 -8.28 11.98
CA SER A 45 -3.08 -7.38 12.65
C SER A 45 -1.79 -7.19 11.85
N PHE A 46 -1.57 -8.04 10.83
CA PHE A 46 -0.47 -7.92 9.88
C PHE A 46 -0.99 -7.20 8.63
N SER A 47 -0.12 -6.46 7.95
CA SER A 47 -0.46 -5.80 6.69
C SER A 47 -0.42 -6.83 5.57
N PRO A 48 -1.56 -7.27 4.98
CA PRO A 48 -1.52 -8.08 3.78
C PRO A 48 -1.08 -7.22 2.58
N ASP A 49 -0.52 -7.85 1.55
CA ASP A 49 -0.02 -7.14 0.35
C ASP A 49 -1.11 -6.37 -0.41
N ASN A 50 -2.38 -6.74 -0.18
CA ASN A 50 -3.53 -6.23 -0.92
C ASN A 50 -4.38 -5.21 -0.14
N GLU A 51 -4.03 -4.89 1.11
CA GLU A 51 -4.74 -3.83 1.83
C GLU A 51 -4.10 -2.45 1.58
N PRO A 52 -4.91 -1.43 1.28
CA PRO A 52 -4.41 -0.08 1.07
C PRO A 52 -3.79 0.47 2.36
N LEU A 53 -2.50 0.80 2.29
CA LEU A 53 -1.79 1.42 3.40
C LEU A 53 -2.44 2.76 3.78
N GLY A 54 -2.73 2.94 5.07
CA GLY A 54 -3.10 4.24 5.60
C GLY A 54 -4.57 4.65 5.47
N THR A 55 -5.49 3.71 5.25
CA THR A 55 -6.95 4.00 5.27
C THR A 55 -7.49 4.12 6.70
N ILE A 56 -6.78 4.81 7.60
CA ILE A 56 -7.27 5.14 8.94
C ILE A 56 -8.24 6.31 8.78
N LYS A 57 -9.55 5.99 8.69
CA LYS A 57 -10.61 7.00 8.63
C LYS A 57 -10.61 7.84 9.92
N GLY A 58 -10.76 9.16 9.78
CA GLY A 58 -10.88 10.09 10.93
C GLY A 58 -9.57 10.65 11.47
N HIS A 59 -8.43 10.36 10.82
CA HIS A 59 -7.13 10.96 11.13
C HIS A 59 -6.57 11.73 9.93
N GLU A 60 -7.46 12.38 9.16
CA GLU A 60 -7.07 13.19 8.02
C GLU A 60 -6.28 14.42 8.50
N VAL A 61 -5.10 14.66 7.92
CA VAL A 61 -4.29 15.83 8.26
C VAL A 61 -4.72 17.01 7.38
N ASN A 62 -5.24 18.06 8.00
CA ASN A 62 -5.49 19.33 7.30
C ASN A 62 -4.26 20.23 7.44
N ILE A 63 -3.52 20.41 6.34
CA ILE A 63 -2.37 21.31 6.28
C ILE A 63 -2.86 22.68 5.80
N THR A 64 -3.05 23.62 6.73
CA THR A 64 -3.36 25.00 6.39
C THR A 64 -2.09 25.74 5.99
N ILE A 65 -2.08 26.34 4.79
CA ILE A 65 -0.96 27.15 4.33
C ILE A 65 -1.18 28.59 4.78
N ASN A 66 -0.34 29.09 5.68
CA ASN A 66 -0.33 30.49 6.10
C ASN A 66 0.42 31.32 5.07
N ILE A 67 -0.27 31.72 3.99
CA ILE A 67 0.26 32.63 2.97
C ILE A 67 -0.69 33.79 2.79
N ASP A 68 -0.20 35.00 3.09
CA ASP A 68 -0.88 36.22 2.72
C ASP A 68 -0.77 36.44 1.20
N ARG A 69 -1.82 36.99 0.59
CA ARG A 69 -1.78 37.48 -0.81
C ARG A 69 -0.58 38.44 -0.98
N PRO A 70 0.13 38.44 -2.12
CA PRO A 70 -0.40 38.21 -3.46
C PRO A 70 0.27 37.06 -4.22
N SER A 71 0.92 36.10 -3.55
CA SER A 71 1.61 35.04 -4.28
C SER A 71 1.34 33.68 -3.67
N PRO A 72 0.64 32.77 -4.37
CA PRO A 72 0.73 31.37 -3.99
C PRO A 72 2.20 30.93 -4.13
N PRO A 73 2.71 30.05 -3.26
CA PRO A 73 4.05 29.51 -3.40
C PRO A 73 4.20 28.91 -4.80
N VAL A 74 5.37 29.11 -5.41
CA VAL A 74 5.68 28.71 -6.79
C VAL A 74 5.47 27.20 -6.94
N LEU A 75 4.30 26.80 -7.45
CA LEU A 75 3.84 25.40 -7.47
C LEU A 75 4.27 24.61 -8.72
N ARG A 76 4.90 25.24 -9.70
CA ARG A 76 5.22 24.58 -10.98
C ARG A 76 6.67 24.77 -11.36
N ARG A 77 7.51 23.85 -10.90
CA ARG A 77 8.81 23.59 -11.53
C ARG A 77 8.66 22.37 -12.43
N PRO A 78 9.21 22.39 -13.66
CA PRO A 78 9.28 21.17 -14.44
C PRO A 78 10.03 20.11 -13.64
N ALA A 79 9.57 18.86 -13.70
CA ALA A 79 10.32 17.76 -13.12
C ALA A 79 11.72 17.74 -13.74
N TYR A 80 12.74 17.57 -12.90
CA TYR A 80 14.10 17.44 -13.39
C TYR A 80 14.20 16.18 -14.29
N PRO A 81 14.93 16.23 -15.41
CA PRO A 81 15.06 15.07 -16.29
C PRO A 81 15.69 13.90 -15.52
N ALA A 82 14.98 12.79 -15.48
CA ALA A 82 15.49 11.52 -14.95
C ALA A 82 16.08 10.67 -16.09
N SER A 83 17.12 9.90 -15.80
CA SER A 83 17.67 8.91 -16.74
C SER A 83 16.65 7.82 -17.06
N SER A 84 16.79 7.13 -18.20
CA SER A 84 15.90 6.02 -18.60
C SER A 84 15.80 4.96 -17.51
N ARG A 85 16.95 4.50 -16.99
CA ARG A 85 17.03 3.55 -15.88
C ARG A 85 16.31 4.04 -14.62
N ALA A 86 16.46 5.33 -14.29
CA ALA A 86 15.78 5.90 -13.12
C ALA A 86 14.26 5.97 -13.32
N ARG A 87 13.79 6.29 -14.54
CA ARG A 87 12.36 6.30 -14.88
C ARG A 87 11.73 4.92 -14.73
N GLU A 88 12.37 3.87 -15.23
CA GLU A 88 11.86 2.50 -15.13
C GLU A 88 11.72 2.05 -13.66
N ALA A 89 12.74 2.32 -12.84
CA ALA A 89 12.70 1.98 -11.42
C ALA A 89 11.61 2.78 -10.67
N LEU A 90 11.49 4.08 -10.96
CA LEU A 90 10.46 4.94 -10.37
C LEU A 90 9.06 4.51 -10.79
N GLU A 91 8.86 4.13 -12.05
CA GLU A 91 7.56 3.70 -12.55
C GLU A 91 7.04 2.46 -11.81
N LYS A 92 7.92 1.50 -11.50
CA LYS A 92 7.55 0.33 -10.68
C LYS A 92 6.99 0.76 -9.33
N HIS A 93 7.70 1.62 -8.61
CA HIS A 93 7.28 2.06 -7.28
C HIS A 93 6.04 2.97 -7.32
N ILE A 94 5.90 3.83 -8.33
CA ILE A 94 4.71 4.65 -8.50
C ILE A 94 3.48 3.77 -8.72
N LYS A 95 3.59 2.70 -9.52
CA LYS A 95 2.51 1.74 -9.74
C LYS A 95 2.10 1.04 -8.44
N GLU A 96 3.07 0.57 -7.66
CA GLU A 96 2.83 -0.04 -6.33
C GLU A 96 2.07 0.92 -5.41
N LEU A 97 2.52 2.17 -5.31
CA LEU A 97 1.89 3.19 -4.47
C LEU A 97 0.48 3.59 -4.93
N ILE A 98 0.18 3.52 -6.23
CA ILE A 98 -1.17 3.70 -6.75
C ILE A 98 -2.07 2.53 -6.35
N GLN A 99 -1.58 1.29 -6.47
CA GLN A 99 -2.31 0.09 -6.08
C GLN A 99 -2.64 0.08 -4.58
N LEU A 100 -1.69 0.53 -3.75
CA LEU A 100 -1.85 0.66 -2.30
C LEU A 100 -2.75 1.84 -1.90
N GLY A 101 -3.27 2.63 -2.85
CA GLY A 101 -4.15 3.76 -2.56
C GLY A 101 -3.45 4.97 -1.92
N VAL A 102 -2.11 4.95 -1.85
CA VAL A 102 -1.29 6.05 -1.31
C VAL A 102 -1.22 7.20 -2.31
N LEU A 103 -1.13 6.87 -3.60
CA LEU A 103 -1.09 7.83 -4.70
C LEU A 103 -2.34 7.72 -5.58
N ARG A 104 -2.82 8.86 -6.06
CA ARG A 104 -3.92 8.94 -7.03
C ARG A 104 -3.54 9.85 -8.19
N LYS A 105 -3.88 9.41 -9.40
CA LYS A 105 -3.77 10.23 -10.61
C LYS A 105 -4.87 11.30 -10.59
N VAL A 106 -4.47 12.56 -10.76
CA VAL A 106 -5.37 13.71 -10.81
C VAL A 106 -5.49 14.21 -12.25
N GLY A 107 -6.71 14.47 -12.69
CA GLY A 107 -6.99 15.02 -14.03
C GLY A 107 -6.53 16.48 -14.16
N HIS A 108 -6.23 16.94 -15.39
CA HIS A 108 -5.75 18.31 -15.64
C HIS A 108 -6.73 19.41 -15.18
N ASN A 109 -8.03 19.10 -15.18
CA ASN A 109 -9.10 20.04 -14.83
C ASN A 109 -9.79 19.66 -13.50
N GLU A 110 -9.24 18.71 -12.74
CA GLU A 110 -9.80 18.33 -11.46
C GLU A 110 -9.36 19.35 -10.41
N GLU A 111 -10.33 20.09 -9.84
CA GLU A 111 -10.07 20.91 -8.67
C GLU A 111 -9.84 19.99 -7.47
N VAL A 112 -8.57 19.88 -7.09
CA VAL A 112 -8.18 19.13 -5.89
C VAL A 112 -7.95 20.14 -4.78
N GLU A 113 -8.82 20.11 -3.77
CA GLU A 113 -8.45 20.68 -2.47
C GLU A 113 -7.16 19.98 -2.03
N VAL A 114 -6.11 20.76 -1.73
CA VAL A 114 -4.73 20.30 -1.46
C VAL A 114 -4.63 19.59 -0.09
N THR A 115 -5.58 18.71 0.19
CA THR A 115 -5.75 17.96 1.44
C THR A 115 -5.35 16.50 1.30
N LYS A 116 -5.08 16.01 0.07
CA LYS A 116 -4.62 14.64 -0.18
C LYS A 116 -3.34 14.63 -1.02
N PRO A 117 -2.35 13.77 -0.71
CA PRO A 117 -1.17 13.62 -1.56
C PRO A 117 -1.63 13.14 -2.95
N ALA A 118 -1.34 13.95 -3.96
CA ALA A 118 -1.75 13.73 -5.34
C ALA A 118 -0.54 13.84 -6.27
N ILE A 119 -0.40 12.90 -7.21
CA ILE A 119 0.53 13.08 -8.32
C ILE A 119 -0.25 13.63 -9.51
N ILE A 120 0.11 14.84 -9.91
CA ILE A 120 -0.38 15.47 -11.12
C ILE A 120 0.54 15.02 -12.26
N SER A 121 0.09 14.06 -13.05
CA SER A 121 0.81 13.64 -14.26
C SER A 121 0.40 14.51 -15.44
N TRP A 122 1.32 15.32 -15.98
CA TRP A 122 1.16 15.98 -17.27
C TRP A 122 1.60 14.99 -18.37
N HIS A 123 0.69 14.54 -19.22
CA HIS A 123 1.06 13.85 -20.46
C HIS A 123 1.39 14.92 -21.50
N ASN A 124 2.64 15.00 -21.92
CA ASN A 124 2.98 15.55 -23.22
C ASN A 124 3.41 14.37 -24.08
N ASP A 125 2.44 13.75 -24.76
CA ASP A 125 2.75 12.94 -25.94
C ASP A 125 3.14 13.92 -27.05
N LYS A 126 4.45 14.15 -27.16
CA LYS A 126 5.13 14.63 -28.36
C LYS A 126 6.43 13.86 -28.51
#